data_AF-A0A9X2GNM2-F1
#
_entry.id   AF-A0A9X2GNM2-F1
#
_cell.length_a   1.000
_cell.length_b   1.000
_cell.length_c   1.000
_cell.angle_alpha   90.00
_cell.angle_beta   90.00
_cell.angle_gamma   90.00
#
_symmetry.space_group_name_H-M   'P 1'
#
loop_
_entity.id
_entity.type
_entity.pdbx_description
1 polymer ?
#
loop_
_entity_poly.entity_id
_entity_poly.type
_entity_poly.pdbx_seq_one_letter_code
_entity_poly.pdbx_strand_id
1 'polypeptide(L)' 'MTHLLHGLRCATCLTLNALWLDPLRGLVECSECGQTALIVTDPDEGRTA' A
#
# COMPACT_ATOMS: atom_id res chain seq x y z
N MET A 1 -2.79 -13.00 -4.76
CA MET A 1 -2.70 -13.23 -3.30
C MET A 1 -2.51 -11.87 -2.68
N THR A 2 -3.39 -11.47 -1.76
CA THR A 2 -3.31 -10.17 -1.08
C THR A 2 -2.83 -10.36 0.35
N HIS A 3 -2.00 -9.46 0.84
CA HIS A 3 -1.38 -9.55 2.17
C HIS A 3 -1.96 -8.48 3.09
N LEU A 4 -2.47 -8.89 4.25
CA LEU A 4 -2.96 -7.95 5.26
C LEU A 4 -1.78 -7.24 5.93
N LEU A 5 -1.87 -5.92 6.03
CA LEU A 5 -0.85 -5.07 6.65
C LEU A 5 -1.23 -4.79 8.11
N HIS A 6 -0.58 -5.51 9.02
CA HIS A 6 -0.79 -5.34 10.45
C HIS A 6 -0.04 -4.11 10.99
N GLY A 7 -0.63 -3.46 12.00
CA GLY A 7 -0.06 -2.30 12.69
C GLY A 7 -0.26 -0.97 11.95
N LEU A 8 -0.86 -0.98 10.75
CA LEU A 8 -1.10 0.22 9.97
C LEU A 8 -2.55 0.69 10.07
N ARG A 9 -2.75 2.01 9.96
CA ARG A 9 -4.07 2.65 9.90
C ARG A 9 -4.31 3.23 8.51
N CYS A 10 -5.54 3.13 8.01
CA CYS A 10 -5.94 3.85 6.81
C CYS A 10 -5.81 5.37 7.03
N ALA A 11 -5.16 6.09 6.13
CA ALA A 11 -5.03 7.55 6.24
C ALA A 11 -6.37 8.29 6.13
N THR A 12 -7.37 7.70 5.47
CA THR A 12 -8.70 8.31 5.29
C THR A 12 -9.64 8.03 6.45
N CYS A 13 -9.88 6.75 6.77
CA CYS A 13 -10.88 6.37 7.80
C CYS A 13 -10.26 6.00 9.15
N LEU A 14 -8.93 6.01 9.28
CA LEU A 14 -8.16 5.71 10.49
C LEU A 14 -8.34 4.31 11.07
N THR A 15 -9.10 3.41 10.42
CA THR A 15 -9.24 2.01 10.86
C THR A 15 -7.88 1.31 10.88
N LEU A 16 -7.59 0.65 12.00
CA LEU A 16 -6.38 -0.14 12.23
C LEU A 16 -6.54 -1.55 11.62
N ASN A 17 -5.47 -2.07 10.99
CA ASN A 17 -5.43 -3.41 10.41
C ASN A 17 -6.47 -3.67 9.30
N ALA A 18 -6.86 -2.62 8.57
CA ALA A 18 -7.81 -2.70 7.46
C ALA A 18 -7.15 -2.53 6.08
N LEU A 19 -5.82 -2.49 6.03
CA LEU A 19 -5.05 -2.26 4.81
C LEU A 19 -4.54 -3.58 4.25
N TRP A 20 -4.67 -3.79 2.94
CA TRP A 20 -4.24 -4.98 2.24
C TRP A 20 -3.41 -4.61 1.02
N LEU A 21 -2.34 -5.37 0.79
CA LEU A 21 -1.40 -5.20 -0.31
C LEU A 21 -1.69 -6.24 -1.40
N ASP A 22 -1.92 -5.78 -2.61
CA ASP A 22 -1.80 -6.59 -3.82
C ASP A 22 -0.40 -6.39 -4.43
N PRO A 23 0.54 -7.34 -4.20
CA PRO A 23 1.91 -7.22 -4.67
C PRO A 23 2.01 -7.35 -6.20
N LEU A 24 1.04 -8.00 -6.86
CA LEU A 24 1.03 -8.12 -8.32
C LEU A 24 0.72 -6.77 -8.98
N ARG A 25 -0.06 -5.94 -8.30
CA ARG A 25 -0.50 -4.63 -8.79
C ARG A 25 0.26 -3.47 -8.17
N GLY A 26 1.11 -3.74 -7.17
CA GLY A 26 1.75 -2.70 -6.36
C GLY A 26 0.73 -1.78 -5.69
N LEU A 27 -0.40 -2.32 -5.23
CA LEU A 27 -1.53 -1.55 -4.75
C LEU A 27 -1.80 -1.83 -3.27
N VAL A 28 -1.96 -0.78 -2.48
CA VAL A 28 -2.50 -0.86 -1.12
C VAL A 28 -3.94 -0.37 -1.16
N GLU A 29 -4.86 -1.16 -0.62
CA GLU A 29 -6.28 -0.79 -0.51
C GLU A 29 -6.72 -0.85 0.96
N CYS A 30 -7.81 -0.16 1.31
CA CYS A 30 -8.49 -0.30 2.60
C CYS A 30 -9.84 -1.02 2.43
N SER A 31 -10.05 -2.10 3.19
CA SER A 31 -11.30 -2.89 3.11
C SER A 31 -12.54 -2.14 3.60
N GLU A 32 -12.37 -1.16 4.49
CA GLU A 32 -13.51 -0.48 5.12
C GLU A 32 -14.04 0.69 4.31
N CYS A 33 -13.15 1.49 3.72
CA CYS A 33 -13.53 2.71 2.99
C CYS A 33 -13.25 2.63 1.49
N GLY A 34 -12.62 1.56 1.02
CA GLY A 34 -12.27 1.36 -0.39
C GLY A 34 -11.15 2.27 -0.91
N GLN A 35 -10.49 3.04 -0.03
CA GLN A 35 -9.42 3.92 -0.48
C GLN A 35 -8.21 3.14 -0.96
N THR A 36 -7.61 3.56 -2.07
CA THR A 36 -6.46 2.90 -2.70
C THR A 36 -5.25 3.82 -2.80
N ALA A 37 -4.06 3.23 -2.79
CA ALA A 37 -2.77 3.90 -2.99
C ALA A 37 -1.83 3.00 -3.81
N LEU A 38 -1.19 3.58 -4.82
CA LEU A 38 -0.19 2.89 -5.64
C LEU A 38 1.20 3.01 -5.00
N ILE A 39 1.92 1.90 -4.92
CA ILE A 39 3.33 1.86 -4.55
C ILE A 39 4.11 2.27 -5.79
N VAL A 40 4.64 3.49 -5.76
CA VAL A 40 5.61 3.96 -6.75
C VAL A 40 6.98 3.60 -6.22
N THR A 41 7.66 2.68 -6.89
CA THR A 41 9.11 2.49 -6.72
C THR A 41 9.81 3.47 -7.65
N ASP A 42 10.62 4.38 -7.12
CA ASP A 42 11.52 5.17 -7.96
C ASP A 42 12.38 4.21 -8.80
N PRO A 43 12.37 4.32 -10.14
CA PRO A 43 13.31 3.59 -10.95
C PRO A 43 14.68 4.23 -10.72
N ASP A 44 15.50 3.57 -9.89
CA ASP A 44 16.95 3.76 -9.75
C ASP A 44 17.47 5.15 -10.19
N GLU A 45 17.64 6.05 -9.23
CA GLU A 45 18.49 7.24 -9.42
C GLU A 45 19.91 6.73 -9.64
N GLY A 46 20.20 6.43 -10.91
CA GLY A 46 21.41 5.75 -11.36
C GLY A 46 22.65 6.47 -10.89
N ARG A 47 23.25 5.97 -9.81
CA ARG A 47 24.61 6.25 -9.42
C ARG A 47 25.54 5.63 -10.47
N THR A 48 25.75 6.34 -11.57
CA THR A 48 26.95 6.17 -12.40
C THR A 48 27.89 7.32 -12.05
N ALA A 49 28.84 7.03 -11.17
CA ALA A 49 30.05 7.83 -10.98
C ALA A 49 31.15 7.32 -11.91
#